data_AF-A0A1D2R1J4-F1
#
_entry.id   AF-A0A1D2R1J4-F1
#
_cell.length_a   1.000
_cell.length_b   1.000
_cell.length_c   1.000
_cell.angle_alpha   90.00
_cell.angle_beta   90.00
_cell.angle_gamma   90.00
#
_symmetry.space_group_name_H-M   'P 1'
#
loop_
_entity.id
_entity.type
_entity.pdbx_description
1 polymer ?
#
loop_
_entity_poly.entity_id
_entity_poly.type
_entity_poly.pdbx_seq_one_letter_code
_entity_poly.pdbx_strand_id
1 'polypeptide(L)'
;MKDTRDIIKDYTWIESTIKKIYSSGLRTQIFLSLNGKPKRIRDICNALNCKPQNASTRIKELQDMFLVEYKKDGYVLTVMGEIIKHKTLELNAESIGYIIDKDYEKIESAIKKIYTSCLRTKIFISLNKKPKRLCDIYAVVSCKPQNASAVIKELLEMLLVENTGEGYALTVWGEIIKHKTLEIIKILNTFKKHDNWWMSHIIEIPDEFLYELGALSNSEIIGSDVDILSAHNEHIAVIKKARELKVITPVFYSDFVEALFERTKKGLKTELVITPEIVRYISTIMLKENSKLTDILKSKNISVAKMKNGLKMGLTLTEKTMMLGLYKFDNTYDFFSHFKSSDRNAVGWGNKLFNYFRKNSKIIKLKEFGI
;
A
#
# COMPACT_ATOMS: atom_id res chain seq x y z
N MET A 1 10.59 -9.14 -12.04
CA MET A 1 9.14 -8.98 -12.25
C MET A 1 8.53 -10.35 -11.97
N LYS A 2 7.55 -10.48 -11.06
CA LYS A 2 6.87 -11.78 -10.81
C LYS A 2 6.37 -12.35 -12.14
N ASP A 3 6.43 -13.66 -12.32
CA ASP A 3 5.84 -14.31 -13.49
C ASP A 3 4.34 -13.94 -13.54
N THR A 4 3.80 -13.70 -14.74
CA THR A 4 2.36 -13.51 -14.95
C THR A 4 1.54 -14.63 -14.31
N ARG A 5 2.09 -15.85 -14.24
CA ARG A 5 1.48 -16.98 -13.52
C ARG A 5 1.36 -16.76 -12.02
N ASP A 6 2.36 -16.16 -11.36
CA ASP A 6 2.32 -15.87 -9.93
C ASP A 6 1.28 -14.80 -9.62
N ILE A 7 1.19 -13.76 -10.46
CA ILE A 7 0.14 -12.74 -10.35
C ILE A 7 -1.25 -13.36 -10.50
N ILE A 8 -1.45 -14.28 -11.45
CA ILE A 8 -2.74 -14.96 -11.66
C ILE A 8 -3.11 -15.89 -10.49
N LYS A 9 -2.13 -16.53 -9.85
CA LYS A 9 -2.35 -17.33 -8.63
C LYS A 9 -2.82 -16.44 -7.48
N ASP A 10 -2.09 -15.35 -7.19
CA ASP A 10 -2.44 -14.36 -6.18
C ASP A 10 -3.81 -13.69 -6.47
N TYR A 11 -4.18 -13.58 -7.76
CA TYR A 11 -5.41 -12.92 -8.22
C TYR A 11 -6.71 -13.68 -7.90
N THR A 12 -6.67 -15.01 -7.76
CA THR A 12 -7.90 -15.81 -7.61
C THR A 12 -8.69 -15.45 -6.34
N TRP A 13 -8.01 -14.92 -5.31
CA TRP A 13 -8.65 -14.46 -4.08
C TRP A 13 -9.08 -12.97 -4.14
N ILE A 14 -8.22 -12.12 -4.73
CA ILE A 14 -8.44 -10.66 -4.93
C ILE A 14 -9.64 -10.38 -5.85
N GLU A 15 -9.92 -11.32 -6.76
CA GLU A 15 -11.08 -11.32 -7.64
C GLU A 15 -12.38 -11.04 -6.89
N SER A 16 -12.57 -11.63 -5.71
CA SER A 16 -13.82 -11.52 -4.97
C SER A 16 -14.15 -10.06 -4.61
N THR A 17 -13.15 -9.27 -4.21
CA THR A 17 -13.36 -7.89 -3.78
C THR A 17 -13.74 -6.98 -4.96
N ILE A 18 -12.91 -6.93 -6.01
CA ILE A 18 -13.16 -6.03 -7.15
C ILE A 18 -14.45 -6.42 -7.88
N LYS A 19 -14.62 -7.72 -8.17
CA LYS A 19 -15.83 -8.25 -8.82
C LYS A 19 -17.07 -7.94 -8.01
N LYS A 20 -17.01 -8.10 -6.68
CA LYS A 20 -18.14 -7.78 -5.80
C LYS A 20 -18.39 -6.28 -5.81
N ILE A 21 -17.41 -5.38 -5.76
CA ILE A 21 -17.70 -3.93 -5.87
C ILE A 21 -18.52 -3.60 -7.13
N TYR A 22 -18.14 -4.15 -8.29
CA TYR A 22 -18.76 -3.81 -9.58
C TYR A 22 -19.98 -4.66 -10.00
N SER A 23 -20.27 -5.78 -9.34
CA SER A 23 -21.41 -6.63 -9.70
C SER A 23 -22.77 -6.07 -9.31
N SER A 24 -22.82 -4.94 -8.60
CA SER A 24 -24.06 -4.25 -8.25
C SER A 24 -23.88 -2.74 -8.36
N GLY A 25 -24.63 -2.10 -9.27
CA GLY A 25 -24.59 -0.65 -9.47
C GLY A 25 -24.83 0.14 -8.17
N LEU A 26 -25.82 -0.28 -7.36
CA LEU A 26 -26.08 0.35 -6.06
C LEU A 26 -24.89 0.21 -5.09
N ARG A 27 -24.21 -0.95 -5.05
CA ARG A 27 -23.02 -1.15 -4.20
C ARG A 27 -21.88 -0.24 -4.62
N THR A 28 -21.62 -0.15 -5.93
CA THR A 28 -20.62 0.75 -6.49
C THR A 28 -20.95 2.19 -6.15
N GLN A 29 -22.19 2.63 -6.36
CA GLN A 29 -22.64 3.99 -6.05
C GLN A 29 -22.51 4.32 -4.56
N ILE A 30 -22.90 3.41 -3.66
CA ILE A 30 -22.70 3.58 -2.22
C ILE A 30 -21.22 3.76 -1.92
N PHE A 31 -20.35 2.85 -2.37
CA PHE A 31 -18.92 2.91 -2.13
C PHE A 31 -18.29 4.22 -2.61
N LEU A 32 -18.61 4.66 -3.83
CA LEU A 32 -18.10 5.91 -4.39
C LEU A 32 -18.68 7.15 -3.69
N SER A 33 -19.89 7.07 -3.14
CA SER A 33 -20.54 8.17 -2.42
C SER A 33 -19.94 8.43 -1.03
N LEU A 34 -19.36 7.41 -0.38
CA LEU A 34 -18.72 7.55 0.93
C LEU A 34 -17.41 8.32 0.77
N ASN A 35 -17.10 9.20 1.72
CA ASN A 35 -15.87 9.99 1.75
C ASN A 35 -15.41 10.13 3.22
N GLY A 36 -14.36 10.90 3.48
CA GLY A 36 -13.78 11.08 4.81
C GLY A 36 -14.73 11.64 5.91
N LYS A 37 -16.01 11.89 5.61
CA LYS A 37 -17.04 12.23 6.61
C LYS A 37 -18.04 11.07 6.77
N PRO A 38 -18.36 10.64 8.00
CA PRO A 38 -19.39 9.62 8.25
C PRO A 38 -20.75 10.03 7.66
N LYS A 39 -21.40 9.11 6.95
CA LYS A 39 -22.75 9.30 6.38
C LYS A 39 -23.75 8.34 7.02
N ARG A 40 -24.91 8.86 7.45
CA ARG A 40 -25.99 8.00 7.96
C ARG A 40 -26.65 7.28 6.80
N ILE A 41 -27.23 6.10 7.09
CA ILE A 41 -27.92 5.32 6.07
C ILE A 41 -29.07 6.09 5.40
N ARG A 42 -29.78 6.94 6.15
CA ARG A 42 -30.84 7.81 5.62
C ARG A 42 -30.30 8.74 4.55
N ASP A 43 -29.14 9.35 4.78
CA ASP A 43 -28.53 10.30 3.83
C ASP A 43 -28.07 9.58 2.56
N ILE A 44 -27.50 8.37 2.71
CA ILE A 44 -27.14 7.51 1.58
C ILE A 44 -28.38 7.14 0.76
N CYS A 45 -29.47 6.73 1.43
CA CYS A 45 -30.71 6.35 0.78
C CYS A 45 -31.36 7.51 0.03
N ASN A 46 -31.38 8.71 0.63
CA ASN A 46 -31.90 9.92 0.01
C ASN A 46 -31.08 10.30 -1.23
N ALA A 47 -29.75 10.26 -1.14
CA ALA A 47 -28.88 10.63 -2.24
C ALA A 47 -28.95 9.64 -3.43
N LEU A 48 -29.14 8.35 -3.15
CA LEU A 48 -29.15 7.29 -4.17
C LEU A 48 -30.55 6.80 -4.56
N ASN A 49 -31.60 7.45 -4.04
CA ASN A 49 -32.99 7.07 -4.23
C ASN A 49 -33.24 5.55 -4.05
N CYS A 50 -32.83 5.01 -2.91
CA CYS A 50 -32.94 3.58 -2.62
C CYS A 50 -33.56 3.28 -1.26
N LYS A 51 -34.11 2.06 -1.11
CA LYS A 51 -34.69 1.60 0.15
C LYS A 51 -33.59 1.28 1.18
N PRO A 52 -33.79 1.58 2.48
CA PRO A 52 -32.82 1.27 3.53
C PRO A 52 -32.36 -0.19 3.57
N GLN A 53 -33.25 -1.16 3.37
CA GLN A 53 -32.89 -2.58 3.36
C GLN A 53 -31.88 -2.91 2.23
N ASN A 54 -32.03 -2.30 1.06
CA ASN A 54 -31.12 -2.50 -0.06
C ASN A 54 -29.76 -1.89 0.25
N ALA A 55 -29.74 -0.65 0.77
CA ALA A 55 -28.51 0.03 1.16
C ALA A 55 -27.77 -0.75 2.27
N SER A 56 -28.46 -1.16 3.34
CA SER A 56 -27.89 -1.97 4.43
C SER A 56 -27.22 -3.23 3.91
N THR A 57 -27.88 -3.95 3.00
CA THR A 57 -27.33 -5.18 2.42
C THR A 57 -26.03 -4.89 1.66
N ARG A 58 -26.01 -3.84 0.84
CA ARG A 58 -24.81 -3.45 0.07
C ARG A 58 -23.68 -2.92 0.95
N ILE A 59 -24.01 -2.20 2.01
CA ILE A 59 -23.05 -1.70 2.99
C ILE A 59 -22.42 -2.87 3.74
N LYS A 60 -23.22 -3.83 4.22
CA LYS A 60 -22.70 -5.03 4.89
C LYS A 60 -21.70 -5.76 4.01
N GLU A 61 -22.00 -5.93 2.72
CA GLU A 61 -21.08 -6.54 1.78
C GLU A 61 -19.76 -5.77 1.62
N LEU A 62 -19.78 -4.43 1.69
CA LEU A 62 -18.59 -3.58 1.68
C LEU A 62 -17.80 -3.67 2.98
N GLN A 63 -18.48 -3.85 4.12
CA GLN A 63 -17.86 -4.10 5.42
C GLN A 63 -17.19 -5.48 5.47
N ASP A 64 -17.83 -6.53 4.92
CA ASP A 64 -17.24 -7.86 4.80
C ASP A 64 -15.95 -7.86 3.93
N MET A 65 -15.78 -6.84 3.08
CA MET A 65 -14.57 -6.60 2.28
C MET A 65 -13.58 -5.64 2.94
N PHE A 66 -13.86 -5.18 4.17
CA PHE A 66 -13.07 -4.20 4.92
C PHE A 66 -12.88 -2.85 4.23
N LEU A 67 -13.80 -2.46 3.34
CA LEU A 67 -13.75 -1.19 2.62
C LEU A 67 -14.53 -0.08 3.32
N VAL A 68 -15.50 -0.46 4.14
CA VAL A 68 -16.38 0.45 4.88
C VAL A 68 -16.39 0.04 6.34
N GLU A 69 -16.46 1.02 7.23
CA GLU A 69 -16.64 0.82 8.66
C GLU A 69 -17.70 1.79 9.20
N TYR A 70 -18.21 1.51 10.40
CA TYR A 70 -19.16 2.37 11.08
C TYR A 70 -18.45 3.14 12.20
N LYS A 71 -18.42 4.47 12.10
CA LYS A 71 -17.76 5.38 13.07
C LYS A 71 -18.57 6.65 13.22
N LYS A 72 -18.65 7.19 14.45
CA LYS A 72 -19.31 8.47 14.76
C LYS A 72 -20.73 8.57 14.14
N ASP A 73 -21.55 7.56 14.41
CA ASP A 73 -22.95 7.45 13.94
C ASP A 73 -23.15 7.43 12.42
N GLY A 74 -22.16 6.99 11.65
CA GLY A 74 -22.29 6.85 10.21
C GLY A 74 -21.30 5.88 9.60
N TYR A 75 -21.49 5.60 8.31
CA TYR A 75 -20.57 4.78 7.52
C TYR A 75 -19.50 5.68 6.89
N VAL A 76 -18.26 5.22 6.95
CA VAL A 76 -17.08 5.88 6.39
C VAL A 76 -16.21 4.83 5.67
N LEU A 77 -15.40 5.26 4.71
CA LEU A 77 -14.41 4.38 4.11
C LEU A 77 -13.30 4.08 5.12
N THR A 78 -12.83 2.83 5.13
CA THR A 78 -11.57 2.49 5.78
C THR A 78 -10.40 3.07 4.98
N VAL A 79 -9.18 3.01 5.51
CA VAL A 79 -7.96 3.38 4.75
C VAL A 79 -7.86 2.59 3.44
N MET A 80 -8.12 1.28 3.49
CA MET A 80 -8.18 0.43 2.29
C MET A 80 -9.30 0.87 1.35
N GLY A 81 -10.48 1.20 1.88
CA GLY A 81 -11.60 1.74 1.11
C GLY A 81 -11.26 3.02 0.36
N GLU A 82 -10.61 3.99 1.01
CA GLU A 82 -10.18 5.24 0.39
C GLU A 82 -9.17 5.00 -0.74
N ILE A 83 -8.18 4.12 -0.54
CA ILE A 83 -7.19 3.80 -1.58
C ILE A 83 -7.86 3.13 -2.78
N ILE A 84 -8.72 2.13 -2.55
CA ILE A 84 -9.39 1.40 -3.63
C ILE A 84 -10.37 2.30 -4.37
N LYS A 85 -11.06 3.20 -3.67
CA LYS A 85 -11.89 4.24 -4.29
C LYS A 85 -11.03 5.17 -5.14
N HIS A 86 -9.92 5.69 -4.62
CA HIS A 86 -9.02 6.56 -5.38
C HIS A 86 -8.53 5.89 -6.67
N LYS A 87 -8.04 4.65 -6.57
CA LYS A 87 -7.57 3.89 -7.73
C LYS A 87 -8.68 3.50 -8.71
N THR A 88 -9.89 3.31 -8.21
CA THR A 88 -11.08 3.14 -9.05
C THR A 88 -11.41 4.42 -9.81
N LEU A 89 -11.35 5.59 -9.16
CA LEU A 89 -11.60 6.86 -9.82
C LEU A 89 -10.50 7.22 -10.84
N GLU A 90 -9.24 6.86 -10.58
CA GLU A 90 -8.14 6.96 -11.55
C GLU A 90 -8.36 6.12 -12.83
N LEU A 91 -9.20 5.09 -12.76
CA LEU A 91 -9.61 4.28 -13.91
C LEU A 91 -10.74 4.94 -14.71
N ASN A 92 -11.41 5.97 -14.17
CA ASN A 92 -12.45 6.67 -14.90
C ASN A 92 -11.83 7.38 -16.11
N ALA A 93 -12.57 7.38 -17.22
CA ALA A 93 -12.07 7.88 -18.50
C ALA A 93 -11.67 9.36 -18.46
N GLU A 94 -12.27 10.19 -17.59
CA GLU A 94 -11.81 11.58 -17.31
C GLU A 94 -10.35 11.65 -16.82
N SER A 95 -9.90 10.66 -16.04
CA SER A 95 -8.56 10.60 -15.47
C SER A 95 -7.51 10.01 -16.41
N ILE A 96 -7.90 9.35 -17.50
CA ILE A 96 -6.96 8.71 -18.45
C ILE A 96 -6.56 9.67 -19.59
N GLY A 97 -7.30 10.77 -19.79
CA GLY A 97 -6.89 11.89 -20.63
C GLY A 97 -7.69 12.07 -21.92
N TYR A 98 -8.17 13.32 -22.07
CA TYR A 98 -8.67 14.09 -23.22
C TYR A 98 -9.04 13.41 -24.57
N ILE A 99 -10.33 13.62 -24.94
CA ILE A 99 -10.97 13.57 -26.29
C ILE A 99 -11.39 12.13 -26.70
N ILE A 100 -12.67 11.73 -26.88
CA ILE A 100 -13.89 12.35 -27.41
C ILE A 100 -15.09 11.98 -26.50
N ASP A 101 -16.04 12.90 -26.29
CA ASP A 101 -17.31 12.72 -25.56
C ASP A 101 -18.13 11.44 -25.89
N LYS A 102 -17.81 10.72 -26.97
CA LYS A 102 -18.57 9.55 -27.45
C LYS A 102 -18.07 8.19 -26.96
N ASP A 103 -16.91 8.11 -26.32
CA ASP A 103 -16.32 6.82 -25.89
C ASP A 103 -16.15 6.67 -24.37
N TYR A 104 -16.45 7.70 -23.56
CA TYR A 104 -16.38 7.63 -22.08
C TYR A 104 -17.23 6.50 -21.50
N GLU A 105 -18.51 6.45 -21.88
CA GLU A 105 -19.44 5.41 -21.42
C GLU A 105 -18.97 4.02 -21.84
N LYS A 106 -18.33 3.91 -23.02
CA LYS A 106 -17.78 2.64 -23.52
C LYS A 106 -16.57 2.19 -22.71
N ILE A 107 -15.67 3.10 -22.36
CA ILE A 107 -14.49 2.79 -21.53
C ILE A 107 -14.92 2.42 -20.11
N GLU A 108 -15.82 3.18 -19.49
CA GLU A 108 -16.33 2.87 -18.14
C GLU A 108 -17.07 1.51 -18.15
N SER A 109 -17.89 1.26 -19.16
CA SER A 109 -18.56 -0.03 -19.37
C SER A 109 -17.55 -1.17 -19.58
N ALA A 110 -16.49 -0.95 -20.37
CA ALA A 110 -15.43 -1.93 -20.59
C ALA A 110 -14.70 -2.27 -19.28
N ILE A 111 -14.35 -1.27 -18.47
CA ILE A 111 -13.68 -1.47 -17.17
C ILE A 111 -14.57 -2.28 -16.22
N LYS A 112 -15.84 -1.92 -16.06
CA LYS A 112 -16.81 -2.70 -15.28
C LYS A 112 -16.91 -4.13 -15.82
N LYS A 113 -16.96 -4.30 -17.15
CA LYS A 113 -17.02 -5.61 -17.78
C LYS A 113 -15.75 -6.42 -17.52
N ILE A 114 -14.55 -5.86 -17.55
CA ILE A 114 -13.30 -6.57 -17.21
C ILE A 114 -13.38 -7.21 -15.83
N TYR A 115 -13.81 -6.45 -14.82
CA TYR A 115 -13.77 -6.87 -13.42
C TYR A 115 -14.92 -7.78 -12.98
N THR A 116 -16.00 -7.88 -13.75
CA THR A 116 -17.13 -8.78 -13.41
C THR A 116 -16.85 -10.25 -13.72
N SER A 117 -15.77 -10.59 -14.43
CA SER A 117 -15.39 -11.97 -14.77
C SER A 117 -13.92 -12.28 -14.46
N CYS A 118 -13.71 -13.29 -13.61
CA CYS A 118 -12.38 -13.87 -13.33
C CYS A 118 -11.60 -14.13 -14.61
N LEU A 119 -12.23 -14.90 -15.51
CA LEU A 119 -11.59 -15.42 -16.69
C LEU A 119 -11.19 -14.28 -17.62
N ARG A 120 -12.06 -13.29 -17.75
CA ARG A 120 -11.79 -12.07 -18.53
C ARG A 120 -10.61 -11.31 -17.97
N THR A 121 -10.59 -11.05 -16.66
CA THR A 121 -9.45 -10.34 -16.08
C THR A 121 -8.16 -11.15 -16.22
N LYS A 122 -8.18 -12.46 -15.94
CA LYS A 122 -6.99 -13.35 -16.06
C LYS A 122 -6.44 -13.38 -17.48
N ILE A 123 -7.31 -13.48 -18.49
CA ILE A 123 -6.89 -13.42 -19.90
C ILE A 123 -6.30 -12.04 -20.20
N PHE A 124 -7.02 -10.96 -19.86
CA PHE A 124 -6.59 -9.59 -20.11
C PHE A 124 -5.22 -9.27 -19.51
N ILE A 125 -4.98 -9.57 -18.22
CA ILE A 125 -3.68 -9.34 -17.59
C ILE A 125 -2.56 -10.24 -18.13
N SER A 126 -2.90 -11.34 -18.81
CA SER A 126 -1.91 -12.26 -19.41
C SER A 126 -1.39 -11.82 -20.77
N LEU A 127 -2.06 -10.85 -21.41
CA LEU A 127 -1.68 -10.24 -22.69
C LEU A 127 -0.72 -9.07 -22.47
N ASN A 128 0.04 -8.70 -23.50
CA ASN A 128 0.96 -7.55 -23.52
C ASN A 128 0.96 -6.93 -24.93
N LYS A 129 1.75 -5.88 -25.16
CA LYS A 129 2.02 -5.35 -26.52
C LYS A 129 2.54 -6.39 -27.51
N LYS A 130 3.32 -7.36 -27.04
CA LYS A 130 3.79 -8.44 -27.91
C LYS A 130 2.64 -9.41 -28.20
N PRO A 131 2.34 -9.72 -29.48
CA PRO A 131 1.28 -10.67 -29.83
C PRO A 131 1.45 -12.01 -29.15
N LYS A 132 0.33 -12.58 -28.70
CA LYS A 132 0.25 -13.89 -28.06
C LYS A 132 -0.77 -14.75 -28.79
N ARG A 133 -0.39 -15.98 -29.14
CA ARG A 133 -1.30 -16.92 -29.81
C ARG A 133 -2.38 -17.40 -28.85
N LEU A 134 -3.55 -17.77 -29.39
CA LEU A 134 -4.65 -18.29 -28.57
C LEU A 134 -4.23 -19.50 -27.72
N CYS A 135 -3.37 -20.36 -28.29
CA CYS A 135 -2.78 -21.50 -27.58
C CYS A 135 -2.04 -21.12 -26.30
N ASP A 136 -1.25 -20.06 -26.37
CA ASP A 136 -0.42 -19.62 -25.27
C ASP A 136 -1.25 -18.87 -24.21
N ILE A 137 -2.36 -18.24 -24.62
CA ILE A 137 -3.30 -17.56 -23.73
C ILE A 137 -4.02 -18.57 -22.84
N TYR A 138 -4.67 -19.59 -23.43
CA TYR A 138 -5.43 -20.55 -22.61
C TYR A 138 -4.52 -21.45 -21.78
N ALA A 139 -3.28 -21.72 -22.22
CA ALA A 139 -2.31 -22.48 -21.44
C ALA A 139 -1.94 -21.75 -20.14
N VAL A 140 -1.70 -20.43 -20.21
CA VAL A 140 -1.35 -19.61 -19.04
C VAL A 140 -2.52 -19.47 -18.07
N VAL A 141 -3.75 -19.36 -18.57
CA VAL A 141 -4.95 -19.19 -17.74
C VAL A 141 -5.60 -20.53 -17.33
N SER A 142 -5.15 -21.63 -17.92
CA SER A 142 -5.66 -22.99 -17.70
C SER A 142 -7.18 -23.11 -17.94
N CYS A 143 -7.66 -22.61 -19.08
CA CYS A 143 -9.08 -22.67 -19.47
C CYS A 143 -9.29 -23.42 -20.80
N LYS A 144 -10.54 -23.77 -21.11
CA LYS A 144 -10.90 -24.39 -22.40
C LYS A 144 -10.72 -23.38 -23.56
N PRO A 145 -10.22 -23.80 -24.73
CA PRO A 145 -9.99 -22.90 -25.87
C PRO A 145 -11.24 -22.10 -26.30
N GLN A 146 -12.44 -22.70 -26.23
CA GLN A 146 -13.68 -22.01 -26.59
C GLN A 146 -13.98 -20.83 -25.66
N ASN A 147 -13.73 -21.01 -24.35
CA ASN A 147 -13.92 -19.95 -23.37
C ASN A 147 -12.91 -18.81 -23.56
N ALA A 148 -11.65 -19.15 -23.88
CA ALA A 148 -10.64 -18.15 -24.20
C ALA A 148 -11.01 -17.35 -25.45
N SER A 149 -11.45 -18.03 -26.51
CA SER A 149 -11.86 -17.39 -27.76
C SER A 149 -13.03 -16.42 -27.55
N ALA A 150 -14.04 -16.82 -26.76
CA ALA A 150 -15.17 -15.96 -26.44
C ALA A 150 -14.73 -14.70 -25.69
N VAL A 151 -13.87 -14.84 -24.68
CA VAL A 151 -13.33 -13.70 -23.92
C VAL A 151 -12.47 -12.78 -24.80
N ILE A 152 -11.63 -13.34 -25.67
CA ILE A 152 -10.81 -12.53 -26.59
C ILE A 152 -11.70 -11.72 -27.54
N LYS A 153 -12.78 -12.32 -28.06
CA LYS A 153 -13.76 -11.61 -28.88
C LYS A 153 -14.35 -10.43 -28.12
N GLU A 154 -14.75 -10.61 -26.87
CA GLU A 154 -15.25 -9.51 -26.03
C GLU A 154 -14.20 -8.41 -25.82
N LEU A 155 -12.93 -8.77 -25.61
CA LEU A 155 -11.85 -7.80 -25.40
C LEU A 155 -11.51 -7.01 -26.68
N LEU A 156 -11.67 -7.63 -27.85
CA LEU A 156 -11.60 -6.96 -29.17
C LEU A 156 -12.75 -5.97 -29.34
N GLU A 157 -13.98 -6.38 -29.01
CA GLU A 157 -15.17 -5.51 -29.05
C GLU A 157 -15.04 -4.31 -28.08
N MET A 158 -14.31 -4.47 -26.97
CA MET A 158 -13.98 -3.40 -26.02
C MET A 158 -12.80 -2.52 -26.46
N LEU A 159 -12.15 -2.80 -27.60
CA LEU A 159 -10.98 -2.07 -28.12
C LEU A 159 -9.75 -2.10 -27.18
N LEU A 160 -9.68 -3.09 -26.30
CA LEU A 160 -8.56 -3.29 -25.35
C LEU A 160 -7.50 -4.24 -25.89
N VAL A 161 -7.90 -5.07 -26.83
CA VAL A 161 -7.06 -6.05 -27.52
C VAL A 161 -7.22 -5.81 -29.00
N GLU A 162 -6.16 -6.08 -29.76
CA GLU A 162 -6.16 -6.09 -31.22
C GLU A 162 -5.64 -7.42 -31.76
N ASN A 163 -6.10 -7.77 -32.97
CA ASN A 163 -5.55 -8.90 -33.71
C ASN A 163 -4.49 -8.37 -34.67
N THR A 164 -3.27 -8.87 -34.52
CA THR A 164 -2.08 -8.44 -35.29
C THR A 164 -1.80 -9.33 -36.49
N GLY A 165 -2.63 -10.33 -36.76
CA GLY A 165 -2.38 -11.41 -37.73
C GLY A 165 -1.52 -12.54 -37.15
N GLU A 166 -0.56 -12.23 -36.28
CA GLU A 166 0.30 -13.21 -35.60
C GLU A 166 -0.30 -13.72 -34.26
N GLY A 167 -1.29 -13.01 -33.74
CA GLY A 167 -1.94 -13.28 -32.47
C GLY A 167 -2.60 -12.04 -31.90
N TYR A 168 -2.86 -12.07 -30.59
CA TYR A 168 -3.56 -11.00 -29.88
C TYR A 168 -2.61 -10.18 -29.02
N ALA A 169 -2.69 -8.86 -29.13
CA ALA A 169 -1.89 -7.91 -28.38
C ALA A 169 -2.77 -6.88 -27.67
N LEU A 170 -2.25 -6.26 -26.61
CA LEU A 170 -2.93 -5.14 -25.96
C LEU A 170 -2.79 -3.87 -26.80
N THR A 171 -3.90 -3.14 -26.97
CA THR A 171 -3.88 -1.78 -27.51
C THR A 171 -3.23 -0.82 -26.49
N VAL A 172 -2.99 0.43 -26.87
CA VAL A 172 -2.52 1.47 -25.93
C VAL A 172 -3.45 1.59 -24.71
N TRP A 173 -4.77 1.56 -24.93
CA TRP A 173 -5.77 1.59 -23.86
C TRP A 173 -5.73 0.31 -23.01
N GLY A 174 -5.60 -0.85 -23.65
CA GLY A 174 -5.42 -2.12 -22.97
C GLY A 174 -4.22 -2.12 -22.03
N GLU A 175 -3.09 -1.57 -22.45
CA GLU A 175 -1.89 -1.45 -21.61
C GLU A 175 -2.14 -0.55 -20.39
N ILE A 176 -2.72 0.64 -20.59
CA ILE A 176 -3.01 1.58 -19.49
C ILE A 176 -3.94 0.93 -18.45
N ILE A 177 -5.05 0.34 -18.91
CA ILE A 177 -6.04 -0.31 -18.03
C ILE A 177 -5.42 -1.52 -17.34
N LYS A 178 -4.60 -2.31 -18.03
CA LYS A 178 -3.84 -3.42 -17.41
C LYS A 178 -2.92 -2.91 -16.32
N HIS A 179 -2.14 -1.85 -16.56
CA HIS A 179 -1.22 -1.28 -15.57
C HIS A 179 -1.96 -0.85 -14.30
N LYS A 180 -3.05 -0.07 -14.44
CA LYS A 180 -3.88 0.35 -13.30
C LYS A 180 -4.54 -0.84 -12.58
N THR A 181 -4.99 -1.84 -13.34
CA THR A 181 -5.51 -3.09 -12.76
C THR A 181 -4.46 -3.78 -11.88
N LEU A 182 -3.22 -3.89 -12.36
CA LEU A 182 -2.13 -4.50 -11.60
C LEU A 182 -1.77 -3.70 -10.35
N GLU A 183 -1.89 -2.37 -10.35
CA GLU A 183 -1.71 -1.54 -9.15
C GLU A 183 -2.76 -1.86 -8.08
N ILE A 184 -4.04 -1.91 -8.47
CA ILE A 184 -5.14 -2.26 -7.56
C ILE A 184 -4.92 -3.65 -6.96
N ILE A 185 -4.53 -4.62 -7.80
CA ILE A 185 -4.24 -6.00 -7.36
C ILE A 185 -3.14 -5.99 -6.29
N LYS A 186 -2.04 -5.26 -6.52
CA LYS A 186 -0.93 -5.19 -5.56
C LYS A 186 -1.35 -4.56 -4.23
N ILE A 187 -2.18 -3.52 -4.27
CA ILE A 187 -2.72 -2.87 -3.07
C ILE A 187 -3.57 -3.87 -2.28
N LEU A 188 -4.53 -4.52 -2.95
CA LEU A 188 -5.41 -5.51 -2.33
C LEU A 188 -4.59 -6.67 -1.74
N ASN A 189 -3.55 -7.12 -2.43
CA ASN A 189 -2.65 -8.15 -1.92
C ASN A 189 -1.90 -7.71 -0.65
N THR A 190 -1.45 -6.46 -0.60
CA THR A 190 -0.74 -5.89 0.55
C THR A 190 -1.60 -5.90 1.80
N PHE A 191 -2.86 -5.47 1.68
CA PHE A 191 -3.81 -5.47 2.79
C PHE A 191 -4.22 -6.89 3.18
N LYS A 192 -4.59 -7.73 2.20
CA LYS A 192 -5.18 -9.02 2.57
C LYS A 192 -4.17 -9.95 3.22
N LYS A 193 -2.95 -10.02 2.69
CA LYS A 193 -1.94 -10.96 3.17
C LYS A 193 -1.70 -10.84 4.67
N HIS A 194 -1.91 -9.63 5.20
CA HIS A 194 -1.61 -9.23 6.57
C HIS A 194 -2.79 -8.48 7.20
N ASP A 195 -4.02 -8.90 6.91
CA ASP A 195 -5.25 -8.15 7.22
C ASP A 195 -5.40 -7.82 8.71
N ASN A 196 -5.21 -8.80 9.60
CA ASN A 196 -5.29 -8.60 11.05
C ASN A 196 -4.35 -7.51 11.56
N TRP A 197 -3.16 -7.38 10.96
CA TRP A 197 -2.20 -6.36 11.33
C TRP A 197 -2.66 -4.98 10.86
N TRP A 198 -3.01 -4.83 9.58
CA TRP A 198 -3.54 -3.56 9.08
C TRP A 198 -4.82 -3.11 9.82
N MET A 199 -5.65 -4.06 10.25
CA MET A 199 -6.89 -3.80 11.00
C MET A 199 -6.67 -3.52 12.49
N SER A 200 -5.46 -3.69 13.03
CA SER A 200 -5.17 -3.37 14.43
C SER A 200 -4.30 -2.11 14.58
N HIS A 201 -3.81 -1.56 13.47
CA HIS A 201 -2.85 -0.48 13.44
C HIS A 201 -3.39 0.82 12.85
N ILE A 202 -2.89 1.93 13.40
CA ILE A 202 -3.08 3.29 12.90
C ILE A 202 -2.17 3.49 11.68
N ILE A 203 -2.76 3.89 10.56
CA ILE A 203 -2.04 4.20 9.32
C ILE A 203 -2.09 5.72 9.11
N GLU A 204 -1.12 6.44 9.66
CA GLU A 204 -0.93 7.88 9.48
C GLU A 204 0.19 8.16 8.46
N ILE A 205 -0.02 7.72 7.22
CA ILE A 205 0.90 7.91 6.09
C ILE A 205 0.30 8.96 5.14
N PRO A 206 1.07 9.92 4.59
CA PRO A 206 0.55 10.89 3.64
C PRO A 206 -0.05 10.22 2.39
N ASP A 207 -1.15 10.76 1.88
CA ASP A 207 -1.99 10.17 0.82
C ASP A 207 -1.18 9.76 -0.43
N GLU A 208 -0.23 10.58 -0.86
CA GLU A 208 0.61 10.31 -2.03
C GLU A 208 1.41 8.99 -1.91
N PHE A 209 1.84 8.62 -0.70
CA PHE A 209 2.51 7.35 -0.45
C PHE A 209 1.52 6.23 -0.15
N LEU A 210 0.37 6.58 0.43
CA LEU A 210 -0.71 5.63 0.72
C LEU A 210 -1.25 5.00 -0.57
N TYR A 211 -1.43 5.80 -1.63
CA TYR A 211 -1.87 5.31 -2.93
C TYR A 211 -0.82 4.47 -3.67
N GLU A 212 0.44 4.53 -3.25
CA GLU A 212 1.54 3.68 -3.75
C GLU A 212 1.77 2.42 -2.88
N LEU A 213 0.91 2.12 -1.90
CA LEU A 213 1.08 0.97 -0.99
C LEU A 213 1.20 -0.40 -1.69
N GLY A 214 0.77 -0.52 -2.95
CA GLY A 214 1.02 -1.70 -3.76
C GLY A 214 2.51 -2.05 -3.92
N ALA A 215 3.43 -1.10 -3.69
CA ALA A 215 4.87 -1.36 -3.62
C ALA A 215 5.26 -2.36 -2.50
N LEU A 216 4.40 -2.50 -1.49
CA LEU A 216 4.59 -3.36 -0.34
C LEU A 216 4.07 -4.79 -0.53
N SER A 217 3.55 -5.15 -1.71
CA SER A 217 2.83 -6.42 -1.94
C SER A 217 3.64 -7.69 -1.71
N ASN A 218 4.98 -7.61 -1.70
CA ASN A 218 5.90 -8.74 -1.50
C ASN A 218 6.56 -8.73 -0.12
N SER A 219 6.00 -7.98 0.82
CA SER A 219 6.55 -7.84 2.16
C SER A 219 5.91 -8.85 3.13
N GLU A 220 6.55 -9.02 4.28
CA GLU A 220 6.12 -9.92 5.35
C GLU A 220 6.00 -9.18 6.67
N ILE A 221 5.11 -9.65 7.54
CA ILE A 221 5.18 -9.32 8.95
C ILE A 221 6.19 -10.24 9.59
N ILE A 222 7.14 -9.64 10.30
CA ILE A 222 8.00 -10.34 11.24
C ILE A 222 7.48 -10.14 12.65
N GLY A 223 7.55 -11.18 13.47
CA GLY A 223 7.01 -11.24 14.82
C GLY A 223 6.67 -12.68 15.17
N SER A 224 6.64 -12.99 16.46
CA SER A 224 6.30 -14.32 16.95
C SER A 224 5.55 -14.20 18.27
N ASP A 225 4.50 -15.00 18.43
CA ASP A 225 3.77 -15.11 19.69
C ASP A 225 4.58 -15.85 20.77
N VAL A 226 5.61 -16.62 20.36
CA VAL A 226 6.48 -17.38 21.26
C VAL A 226 7.77 -16.61 21.55
N ASP A 227 8.46 -16.14 20.50
CA ASP A 227 9.60 -15.24 20.63
C ASP A 227 9.17 -13.78 20.39
N ILE A 228 8.60 -13.19 21.43
CA ILE A 228 8.06 -11.83 21.37
C ILE A 228 9.12 -10.78 20.98
N LEU A 229 10.41 -11.05 21.20
CA LEU A 229 11.50 -10.13 20.84
C LEU A 229 12.05 -10.36 19.43
N SER A 230 11.53 -11.35 18.68
CA SER A 230 12.01 -11.69 17.33
C SER A 230 12.03 -10.49 16.37
N ALA A 231 10.96 -9.69 16.33
CA ALA A 231 10.87 -8.54 15.43
C ALA A 231 11.91 -7.46 15.79
N HIS A 232 12.07 -7.20 17.08
CA HIS A 232 13.07 -6.27 17.61
C HIS A 232 14.50 -6.75 17.36
N ASN A 233 14.79 -8.02 17.62
CA ASN A 233 16.11 -8.63 17.36
C ASN A 233 16.47 -8.54 15.87
N GLU A 234 15.49 -8.77 14.99
CA GLU A 234 15.67 -8.61 13.55
C GLU A 234 15.93 -7.15 13.16
N HIS A 235 15.27 -6.18 13.79
CA HIS A 235 15.53 -4.76 13.59
C HIS A 235 16.98 -4.38 13.95
N ILE A 236 17.47 -4.84 15.10
CA ILE A 236 18.86 -4.66 15.51
C ILE A 236 19.82 -5.35 14.52
N ALA A 237 19.50 -6.56 14.06
CA ALA A 237 20.30 -7.28 13.08
C ALA A 237 20.40 -6.55 11.73
N VAL A 238 19.31 -5.91 11.30
CA VAL A 238 19.29 -5.06 10.10
C VAL A 238 20.23 -3.87 10.23
N ILE A 239 20.23 -3.18 11.38
CA ILE A 239 21.14 -2.06 11.66
C ILE A 239 22.60 -2.51 11.64
N LYS A 240 22.90 -3.65 12.30
CA LYS A 240 24.27 -4.20 12.37
C LYS A 240 24.86 -4.55 11.00
N LYS A 241 24.02 -4.85 10.01
CA LYS A 241 24.42 -5.22 8.64
C LYS A 241 24.37 -4.06 7.64
N ALA A 242 23.76 -2.94 8.00
CA ALA A 242 23.52 -1.80 7.11
C ALA A 242 24.82 -1.15 6.59
N ARG A 243 24.85 -0.75 5.32
CA ARG A 243 25.91 0.10 4.75
C ARG A 243 25.54 1.58 4.75
N GLU A 244 24.25 1.84 4.64
CA GLU A 244 23.63 3.15 4.82
C GLU A 244 22.38 2.94 5.68
N LEU A 245 22.06 3.91 6.53
CA LEU A 245 20.95 3.79 7.44
C LEU A 245 20.11 5.07 7.45
N LYS A 246 18.82 4.94 7.15
CA LYS A 246 17.85 6.02 7.29
C LYS A 246 16.75 5.55 8.23
N VAL A 247 16.48 6.33 9.27
CA VAL A 247 15.53 5.95 10.32
C VAL A 247 14.60 7.11 10.60
N ILE A 248 13.29 6.84 10.55
CA ILE A 248 12.29 7.62 11.25
C ILE A 248 11.89 6.80 12.47
N THR A 249 11.96 7.38 13.67
CA THR A 249 11.57 6.62 14.87
C THR A 249 10.82 7.48 15.88
N PRO A 250 9.68 6.97 16.40
CA PRO A 250 8.95 7.57 17.50
C PRO A 250 9.31 6.92 18.85
N VAL A 251 10.23 5.95 18.84
CA VAL A 251 10.70 5.20 20.02
C VAL A 251 12.23 5.17 20.06
N PHE A 252 12.80 4.97 21.24
CA PHE A 252 14.24 4.92 21.43
C PHE A 252 14.58 3.93 22.55
N TYR A 253 15.56 3.05 22.33
CA TYR A 253 15.94 1.99 23.26
C TYR A 253 17.47 1.81 23.28
N SER A 254 18.00 1.27 24.37
CA SER A 254 19.44 1.24 24.64
C SER A 254 20.24 0.43 23.63
N ASP A 255 19.77 -0.74 23.22
CA ASP A 255 20.47 -1.61 22.26
C ASP A 255 20.44 -1.08 20.83
N PHE A 256 19.48 -0.21 20.48
CA PHE A 256 19.56 0.60 19.25
C PHE A 256 20.75 1.55 19.31
N VAL A 257 20.96 2.23 20.45
CA VAL A 257 22.13 3.10 20.66
C VAL A 257 23.42 2.30 20.55
N GLU A 258 23.47 1.10 21.13
CA GLU A 258 24.66 0.25 21.06
C GLU A 258 24.98 -0.20 19.64
N ALA A 259 23.98 -0.72 18.93
CA ALA A 259 24.14 -1.12 17.53
C ALA A 259 24.58 0.07 16.67
N LEU A 260 23.96 1.24 16.87
CA LEU A 260 24.30 2.45 16.13
C LEU A 260 25.71 2.95 16.46
N PHE A 261 26.15 2.90 17.72
CA PHE A 261 27.49 3.28 18.14
C PHE A 261 28.58 2.45 17.45
N GLU A 262 28.44 1.12 17.50
CA GLU A 262 29.38 0.19 16.87
C GLU A 262 29.51 0.44 15.36
N ARG A 263 28.39 0.70 14.70
CA ARG A 263 28.35 0.93 13.26
C ARG A 263 28.85 2.33 12.88
N THR A 264 28.54 3.34 13.67
CA THR A 264 29.01 4.72 13.46
C THR A 264 30.53 4.79 13.56
N LYS A 265 31.15 4.07 14.51
CA LYS A 265 32.61 3.92 14.62
C LYS A 265 33.25 3.27 13.39
N LYS A 266 32.51 2.42 12.68
CA LYS A 266 32.92 1.76 11.43
C LYS A 266 32.56 2.57 10.18
N GLY A 267 32.16 3.83 10.33
CA GLY A 267 31.89 4.73 9.20
C GLY A 267 30.48 4.66 8.61
N LEU A 268 29.53 3.98 9.26
CA LEU A 268 28.13 3.97 8.81
C LEU A 268 27.58 5.39 8.79
N LYS A 269 27.06 5.83 7.63
CA LYS A 269 26.29 7.06 7.52
C LYS A 269 24.85 6.80 7.97
N THR A 270 24.36 7.64 8.88
CA THR A 270 23.01 7.54 9.42
C THR A 270 22.27 8.87 9.32
N GLU A 271 21.08 8.83 8.73
CA GLU A 271 20.12 9.93 8.80
C GLU A 271 18.96 9.53 9.71
N LEU A 272 18.74 10.31 10.74
CA LEU A 272 17.74 10.04 11.76
C LEU A 272 16.71 11.18 11.79
N VAL A 273 15.44 10.84 11.65
CA VAL A 273 14.31 11.76 11.82
C VAL A 273 13.55 11.34 13.08
N ILE A 274 13.44 12.25 14.04
CA ILE A 274 12.81 11.99 15.34
C ILE A 274 11.72 12.99 15.66
N THR A 275 10.83 12.60 16.57
CA THR A 275 9.76 13.46 17.08
C THR A 275 10.27 14.38 18.19
N PRO A 276 9.55 15.48 18.51
CA PRO A 276 9.88 16.34 19.64
C PRO A 276 9.96 15.60 20.98
N GLU A 277 9.14 14.57 21.18
CA GLU A 277 9.12 13.74 22.40
C GLU A 277 10.44 12.97 22.56
N ILE A 278 10.97 12.42 21.47
CA ILE A 278 12.26 11.70 21.49
C ILE A 278 13.42 12.65 21.74
N VAL A 279 13.39 13.88 21.22
CA VAL A 279 14.42 14.89 21.54
C VAL A 279 14.46 15.18 23.03
N ARG A 280 13.28 15.38 23.64
CA ARG A 280 13.18 15.58 25.10
C ARG A 280 13.65 14.35 25.86
N TYR A 281 13.25 13.15 25.45
CA TYR A 281 13.68 11.91 26.09
C TYR A 281 15.21 11.74 26.06
N ILE A 282 15.84 12.05 24.92
CA ILE A 282 17.29 11.99 24.77
C ILE A 282 17.99 12.99 25.71
N SER A 283 17.53 14.24 25.74
CA SER A 283 18.18 15.31 26.51
C SER A 283 18.00 15.17 28.01
N THR A 284 16.89 14.62 28.50
CA THR A 284 16.62 14.55 29.93
C THR A 284 17.06 13.24 30.59
N ILE A 285 17.05 12.13 29.85
CA ILE A 285 17.27 10.77 30.36
C ILE A 285 18.49 10.14 29.69
N MET A 286 18.42 9.84 28.38
CA MET A 286 19.40 8.95 27.75
C MET A 286 20.83 9.47 27.77
N LEU A 287 21.05 10.78 27.65
CA LEU A 287 22.39 11.35 27.67
C LEU A 287 23.07 11.27 29.05
N LYS A 288 22.29 11.16 30.13
CA LYS A 288 22.83 10.94 31.48
C LYS A 288 23.22 9.48 31.71
N GLU A 289 22.49 8.57 31.08
CA GLU A 289 22.61 7.13 31.30
C GLU A 289 23.55 6.45 30.29
N ASN A 290 23.80 7.07 29.13
CA ASN A 290 24.52 6.43 28.03
C ASN A 290 25.51 7.39 27.34
N SER A 291 26.77 7.35 27.78
CA SER A 291 27.86 8.15 27.20
C SER A 291 28.11 7.87 25.72
N LYS A 292 27.80 6.65 25.23
CA LYS A 292 27.94 6.30 23.81
C LYS A 292 27.05 7.17 22.92
N LEU A 293 25.88 7.59 23.41
CA LEU A 293 24.96 8.43 22.64
C LEU A 293 25.56 9.80 22.35
N THR A 294 26.29 10.38 23.30
CA THR A 294 27.03 11.64 23.10
C THR A 294 28.05 11.52 21.96
N ASP A 295 28.80 10.43 21.93
CA ASP A 295 29.79 10.16 20.88
C ASP A 295 29.13 9.97 19.50
N ILE A 296 27.98 9.28 19.46
CA ILE A 296 27.19 9.14 18.23
C ILE A 296 26.79 10.54 17.74
N LEU A 297 26.14 11.34 18.58
CA LEU A 297 25.61 12.66 18.19
C LEU A 297 26.72 13.62 17.73
N LYS A 298 27.93 13.54 18.30
CA LYS A 298 29.09 14.33 17.89
C LYS A 298 29.76 13.83 16.59
N SER A 299 29.42 12.63 16.12
CA SER A 299 29.99 12.07 14.91
C SER A 299 29.52 12.81 13.65
N LYS A 300 30.44 13.08 12.72
CA LYS A 300 30.11 13.60 11.39
C LYS A 300 29.31 12.61 10.51
N ASN A 301 29.21 11.35 10.94
CA ASN A 301 28.52 10.30 10.20
C ASN A 301 27.03 10.20 10.56
N ILE A 302 26.55 10.97 11.55
CA ILE A 302 25.11 11.04 11.86
C ILE A 302 24.54 12.42 11.53
N SER A 303 23.33 12.43 10.96
CA SER A 303 22.51 13.63 10.84
C SER A 303 21.19 13.38 11.55
N VAL A 304 20.81 14.27 12.48
CA VAL A 304 19.55 14.17 13.20
C VAL A 304 18.65 15.34 12.83
N ALA A 305 17.40 15.06 12.51
CA ALA A 305 16.39 16.05 12.19
C ALA A 305 15.12 15.85 13.03
N LYS A 306 14.53 16.96 13.48
CA LYS A 306 13.33 17.01 14.31
C LYS A 306 12.11 17.30 13.46
N MET A 307 11.07 16.50 13.64
CA MET A 307 9.75 16.83 13.13
C MET A 307 9.10 17.97 13.92
N LYS A 308 8.18 18.69 13.30
CA LYS A 308 7.38 19.72 13.98
C LYS A 308 6.37 19.11 14.96
N ASN A 309 5.76 17.99 14.55
CA ASN A 309 4.70 17.29 15.28
C ASN A 309 5.14 15.86 15.58
N GLY A 310 4.40 15.18 16.46
CA GLY A 310 4.53 13.73 16.66
C GLY A 310 4.22 12.93 15.40
N LEU A 311 4.64 11.67 15.39
CA LEU A 311 4.44 10.74 14.27
C LEU A 311 4.14 9.34 14.81
N LYS A 312 3.12 8.67 14.26
CA LYS A 312 2.71 7.32 14.66
C LYS A 312 3.22 6.23 13.73
N MET A 313 4.48 6.32 13.34
CA MET A 313 5.15 5.29 12.57
C MET A 313 6.66 5.32 12.79
N GLY A 314 7.28 4.15 12.76
CA GLY A 314 8.72 3.96 12.64
C GLY A 314 9.05 3.42 11.25
N LEU A 315 10.12 3.91 10.63
CA LEU A 315 10.61 3.43 9.34
C LEU A 315 12.12 3.27 9.44
N THR A 316 12.63 2.09 9.13
CA THR A 316 14.08 1.82 9.02
C THR A 316 14.40 1.34 7.62
N LEU A 317 15.36 2.00 6.99
CA LEU A 317 15.80 1.70 5.64
C LEU A 317 17.31 1.47 5.64
N THR A 318 17.69 0.41 4.93
CA THR A 318 19.06 0.17 4.50
C THR A 318 19.12 0.16 2.97
N GLU A 319 20.28 -0.15 2.40
CA GLU A 319 20.44 -0.29 0.95
C GLU A 319 19.58 -1.42 0.34
N LYS A 320 19.11 -2.36 1.15
CA LYS A 320 18.38 -3.57 0.71
C LYS A 320 17.09 -3.86 1.47
N THR A 321 16.89 -3.24 2.63
CA THR A 321 15.79 -3.61 3.53
C THR A 321 14.97 -2.40 3.92
N MET A 322 13.66 -2.58 3.97
CA MET A 322 12.71 -1.67 4.61
C MET A 322 12.03 -2.39 5.77
N MET A 323 11.91 -1.71 6.90
CA MET A 323 11.09 -2.12 8.04
C MET A 323 10.18 -0.96 8.46
N LEU A 324 8.89 -1.24 8.59
CA LEU A 324 7.84 -0.32 9.00
C LEU A 324 7.20 -0.83 10.30
N GLY A 325 7.19 0.01 11.33
CA GLY A 325 6.45 -0.21 12.58
C GLY A 325 5.35 0.82 12.71
N LEU A 326 4.20 0.41 13.24
CA LEU A 326 3.02 1.26 13.39
C LEU A 326 2.52 1.24 14.84
N TYR A 327 1.63 2.17 15.14
CA TYR A 327 0.92 2.19 16.41
C TYR A 327 -0.34 1.35 16.32
N LYS A 328 -0.74 0.71 17.42
CA LYS A 328 -2.06 0.09 17.56
C LYS A 328 -3.13 1.14 17.81
N PHE A 329 -4.40 0.76 17.67
CA PHE A 329 -5.52 1.68 17.92
C PHE A 329 -5.65 2.16 19.37
N ASP A 330 -5.06 1.43 20.33
CA ASP A 330 -4.92 1.88 21.72
C ASP A 330 -3.82 2.94 21.91
N ASN A 331 -3.20 3.39 20.81
CA ASN A 331 -2.17 4.40 20.76
C ASN A 331 -0.82 3.97 21.38
N THR A 332 -0.57 2.66 21.48
CA THR A 332 0.75 2.08 21.80
C THR A 332 1.55 1.78 20.53
N TYR A 333 2.88 1.92 20.57
CA TYR A 333 3.73 1.50 19.46
C TYR A 333 3.85 -0.03 19.45
N ASP A 334 3.59 -0.69 18.32
CA ASP A 334 3.78 -2.14 18.25
C ASP A 334 5.27 -2.47 18.14
N PHE A 335 5.81 -2.89 19.27
CA PHE A 335 7.19 -3.33 19.39
C PHE A 335 7.39 -4.79 18.95
N PHE A 336 6.32 -5.58 18.94
CA PHE A 336 6.39 -7.04 18.78
C PHE A 336 6.25 -7.49 17.33
N SER A 337 5.80 -6.60 16.44
CA SER A 337 5.66 -6.92 15.04
C SER A 337 6.05 -5.76 14.12
N HIS A 338 6.75 -6.08 13.04
CA HIS A 338 7.16 -5.11 12.02
C HIS A 338 6.86 -5.63 10.63
N PHE A 339 6.49 -4.73 9.75
CA PHE A 339 6.34 -5.02 8.35
C PHE A 339 7.71 -4.87 7.65
N LYS A 340 8.25 -5.95 7.10
CA LYS A 340 9.60 -6.02 6.53
C LYS A 340 9.59 -6.42 5.06
N SER A 341 10.47 -5.80 4.28
CA SER A 341 10.66 -6.14 2.87
C SER A 341 12.10 -6.02 2.43
N SER A 342 12.51 -6.87 1.49
CA SER A 342 13.73 -6.70 0.69
C SER A 342 13.43 -6.48 -0.80
N ASP A 343 12.15 -6.28 -1.16
CA ASP A 343 11.75 -5.95 -2.52
C ASP A 343 12.19 -4.51 -2.86
N ARG A 344 12.79 -4.33 -4.04
CA ARG A 344 13.29 -3.01 -4.47
C ARG A 344 12.18 -1.95 -4.54
N ASN A 345 10.94 -2.34 -4.88
CA ASN A 345 9.81 -1.41 -4.91
C ASN A 345 9.46 -0.94 -3.49
N ALA A 346 9.46 -1.84 -2.51
CA ALA A 346 9.20 -1.49 -1.12
C ALA A 346 10.30 -0.59 -0.53
N VAL A 347 11.57 -0.88 -0.83
CA VAL A 347 12.70 -0.03 -0.43
C VAL A 347 12.62 1.34 -1.13
N GLY A 348 12.25 1.38 -2.40
CA GLY A 348 12.03 2.62 -3.15
C GLY A 348 10.91 3.47 -2.56
N TRP A 349 9.76 2.86 -2.28
CA TRP A 349 8.62 3.49 -1.61
C TRP A 349 9.03 4.07 -0.24
N GLY A 350 9.73 3.29 0.58
CA GLY A 350 10.21 3.74 1.88
C GLY A 350 11.19 4.92 1.75
N ASN A 351 12.08 4.91 0.76
CA ASN A 351 12.98 6.05 0.52
C ASN A 351 12.22 7.32 0.13
N LYS A 352 11.18 7.23 -0.72
CA LYS A 352 10.33 8.39 -1.04
C LYS A 352 9.66 8.95 0.23
N LEU A 353 9.08 8.07 1.04
CA LEU A 353 8.43 8.43 2.30
C LEU A 353 9.42 9.07 3.29
N PHE A 354 10.62 8.49 3.42
CA PHE A 354 11.68 9.06 4.27
C PHE A 354 12.06 10.47 3.82
N ASN A 355 12.29 10.67 2.52
CA ASN A 355 12.68 11.95 1.96
C ASN A 355 11.60 13.02 2.20
N TYR A 356 10.32 12.65 2.12
CA TYR A 356 9.21 13.53 2.47
C TYR A 356 9.30 14.02 3.91
N PHE A 357 9.43 13.12 4.89
CA PHE A 357 9.55 13.52 6.29
C PHE A 357 10.84 14.28 6.57
N ARG A 358 11.95 13.86 5.96
CA ARG A 358 13.25 14.52 6.08
C ARG A 358 13.22 15.96 5.57
N LYS A 359 12.55 16.24 4.45
CA LYS A 359 12.35 17.59 3.90
C LYS A 359 11.46 18.45 4.78
N ASN A 360 10.48 17.85 5.45
CA ASN A 360 9.56 18.52 6.37
C ASN A 360 10.05 18.56 7.83
N SER A 361 11.34 18.28 8.05
CA SER A 361 11.99 18.27 9.37
C SER A 361 13.12 19.29 9.42
N LYS A 362 13.51 19.70 10.64
CA LYS A 362 14.62 20.65 10.86
C LYS A 362 15.83 19.92 11.42
N ILE A 363 17.00 20.13 10.82
CA ILE A 363 18.25 19.58 11.36
C ILE A 363 18.48 20.13 12.77
N ILE A 364 18.77 19.23 13.70
CA ILE A 364 19.02 19.54 15.10
C ILE A 364 20.50 19.84 15.30
N LYS A 365 20.80 20.86 16.12
CA LYS A 365 22.17 21.13 16.60
C LYS A 365 22.38 20.49 17.98
N LEU A 366 23.63 20.12 18.31
CA LEU A 366 23.97 19.49 19.59
C LEU A 366 23.39 20.22 20.81
N LYS A 367 23.40 21.56 20.80
CA LYS A 367 22.83 22.40 21.86
C LYS A 367 21.36 22.14 22.18
N GLU A 368 20.57 21.65 21.22
CA GLU A 368 19.16 21.29 21.47
C GLU A 368 19.02 20.00 22.29
N PHE A 369 20.08 19.20 22.38
CA PHE A 369 20.17 18.07 23.30
C PHE A 369 20.79 18.44 24.65
N GLY A 370 21.19 19.71 24.85
CA GLY A 370 21.85 20.18 26.07
C GLY A 370 23.35 19.86 26.15
N ILE A 371 24.00 19.60 25.01
CA ILE A 371 25.44 19.30 24.88
C ILE A 371 26.16 20.34 24.04
#